data_AF-A0A2I2G456-F1
#
_entry.id   AF-A0A2I2G456-F1
#
_cell.length_a   1.000
_cell.length_b   1.000
_cell.length_c   1.000
_cell.angle_alpha   90.00
_cell.angle_beta   90.00
_cell.angle_gamma   90.00
#
_symmetry.space_group_name_H-M   'P 1'
#
loop_
_entity.id
_entity.type
_entity.pdbx_description
1 polymer ?
#
loop_
_entity_poly.entity_id
_entity_poly.type
_entity_poly.pdbx_seq_one_letter_code
_entity_poly.pdbx_strand_id
1 'polypeptide(L)'
;MPTLLNVLTRPNPEITEMLHDGGSLTTHRRYPIVSGLEEWSDFSYNNLMTMFGHILNAELPRDIPEPPEPRGINKEDWGEGSEKWFFTNTLFPVFLSRKYRNLCPGDFKVATKWNPEVEVTNFNRYKQPFQQIQHYGAQTQARYGFIITPREVVICHFRTEKIETGIGAHRPRREPTTPPTRAHMRNWSDVTDLSPISSGVDRMSLSGTSYNEDMADVEFAPLKRMHIPYSANGPDKLTVRLALWGICMLAAALGVCTDLQSHYDYDLHSCMRTQGGFLHLSTGAVTPQPPEGAQLVEGPRPTVIQAQDHSFLADAAARDQSGSNLLITLRDFTRPDTK
;
A
#
# COMPACT_ATOMS: atom_id res chain seq x y z
N MET A 1 14.15 21.94 16.69
CA MET A 1 14.21 21.50 15.27
C MET A 1 12.88 20.83 14.94
N PRO A 2 12.43 20.71 13.67
CA PRO A 2 11.19 19.99 13.41
C PRO A 2 11.37 18.50 13.70
N THR A 3 10.34 17.86 14.26
CA THR A 3 10.27 16.40 14.32
C THR A 3 9.78 15.85 12.98
N LEU A 4 9.91 14.53 12.77
CA LEU A 4 9.32 13.89 11.60
C LEU A 4 7.79 14.08 11.56
N LEU A 5 7.14 14.01 12.71
CA LEU A 5 5.71 14.27 12.84
C LEU A 5 5.35 15.69 12.38
N ASN A 6 6.16 16.70 12.74
CA ASN A 6 5.93 18.08 12.30
C ASN A 6 5.98 18.22 10.77
N VAL A 7 6.79 17.41 10.08
CA VAL A 7 6.86 17.40 8.61
C VAL A 7 5.66 16.69 7.99
N LEU A 8 5.31 15.51 8.53
CA LEU A 8 4.22 14.67 8.02
C LEU A 8 2.83 15.26 8.31
N THR A 9 2.73 16.24 9.22
CA THR A 9 1.46 16.90 9.55
C THR A 9 1.26 18.25 8.85
N ARG A 10 2.17 18.65 7.97
CA ARG A 10 2.04 19.90 7.20
C ARG A 10 0.83 19.90 6.27
N PRO A 11 0.30 21.08 5.92
CA PRO A 11 -0.68 21.23 4.86
C PRO A 11 -0.20 20.59 3.55
N ASN A 12 -1.10 19.89 2.87
CA ASN A 12 -0.82 19.39 1.53
C ASN A 12 -0.90 20.54 0.50
N PRO A 13 -0.14 20.44 -0.60
CA PRO A 13 -0.27 21.34 -1.74
C PRO A 13 -1.72 21.35 -2.26
N GLU A 14 -2.27 22.52 -2.57
CA GLU A 14 -3.64 22.63 -3.07
C GLU A 14 -3.70 22.25 -4.56
N ILE A 15 -4.70 21.45 -4.93
CA ILE A 15 -5.05 21.11 -6.31
C ILE A 15 -6.46 21.59 -6.61
N THR A 16 -6.68 22.17 -7.79
CA THR A 16 -7.97 22.72 -8.22
C THR A 16 -8.63 21.79 -9.23
N GLU A 17 -9.79 21.25 -8.90
CA GLU A 17 -10.57 20.40 -9.80
C GLU A 17 -11.16 21.23 -10.95
N MET A 18 -10.75 20.95 -12.19
CA MET A 18 -11.25 21.64 -13.39
C MET A 18 -12.25 20.81 -14.20
N LEU A 19 -12.30 19.50 -13.95
CA LEU A 19 -13.22 18.61 -14.64
C LEU A 19 -14.64 18.70 -14.04
N HIS A 20 -15.61 19.04 -14.89
CA HIS A 20 -17.02 19.07 -14.50
C HIS A 20 -17.68 17.68 -14.54
N ASP A 21 -17.24 16.80 -15.45
CA ASP A 21 -17.82 15.48 -15.66
C ASP A 21 -16.80 14.34 -15.48
N GLY A 22 -17.12 13.40 -14.59
CA GLY A 22 -16.22 12.33 -14.13
C GLY A 22 -16.00 11.16 -15.09
N GLY A 23 -16.07 11.36 -16.40
CA GLY A 23 -15.73 10.36 -17.45
C GLY A 23 -16.06 8.89 -17.14
N SER A 24 -15.24 7.98 -17.69
CA SER A 24 -15.29 6.54 -17.36
C SER A 24 -14.11 6.16 -16.47
N LEU A 25 -14.34 5.17 -15.58
CA LEU A 25 -13.28 4.48 -14.83
C LEU A 25 -12.71 3.33 -15.66
N THR A 26 -11.41 3.10 -15.54
CA THR A 26 -10.76 1.93 -16.14
C THR A 26 -11.28 0.67 -15.47
N THR A 27 -11.72 -0.29 -16.28
CA THR A 27 -12.19 -1.59 -15.80
C THR A 27 -11.57 -2.69 -16.64
N HIS A 28 -11.32 -3.82 -16.00
CA HIS A 28 -10.84 -5.01 -16.70
C HIS A 28 -11.55 -6.25 -16.16
N ARG A 29 -12.01 -7.12 -17.06
CA ARG A 29 -12.77 -8.33 -16.69
C ARG A 29 -11.97 -9.33 -15.85
N ARG A 30 -10.65 -9.20 -15.82
CA ARG A 30 -9.75 -10.06 -15.02
C ARG A 30 -9.39 -9.46 -13.66
N TYR A 31 -9.86 -8.26 -13.34
CA TYR A 31 -9.66 -7.76 -11.98
C TYR A 31 -10.49 -8.60 -11.01
N PRO A 32 -9.96 -8.90 -9.80
CA PRO A 32 -10.67 -9.68 -8.81
C PRO A 32 -11.98 -8.98 -8.43
N ILE A 33 -12.96 -9.78 -8.03
CA ILE A 33 -14.21 -9.24 -7.49
C ILE A 33 -13.93 -8.77 -6.06
N VAL A 34 -14.34 -7.55 -5.74
CA VAL A 34 -14.35 -7.06 -4.36
C VAL A 34 -15.58 -7.65 -3.66
N SER A 35 -15.32 -8.64 -2.79
CA SER A 35 -16.32 -9.40 -2.02
C SER A 35 -17.03 -8.54 -0.97
N GLY A 36 -16.34 -7.54 -0.40
CA GLY A 36 -16.89 -6.57 0.54
C GLY A 36 -15.92 -5.42 0.83
N LEU A 37 -16.42 -4.39 1.52
CA LEU A 37 -15.63 -3.27 2.03
C LEU A 37 -15.86 -3.16 3.55
N GLU A 38 -14.79 -3.03 4.31
CA GLU A 38 -14.79 -2.89 5.77
C GLU A 38 -13.98 -1.64 6.17
N GLU A 39 -14.35 -0.98 7.26
CA GLU A 39 -13.54 0.11 7.81
C GLU A 39 -12.32 -0.43 8.54
N TRP A 40 -11.14 0.14 8.26
CA TRP A 40 -9.89 -0.20 8.93
C TRP A 40 -9.61 0.74 10.10
N SER A 41 -10.50 0.71 11.09
CA SER A 41 -10.46 1.58 12.27
C SER A 41 -9.16 1.51 13.08
N ASP A 42 -8.48 0.37 13.02
CA ASP A 42 -7.20 0.12 13.67
C ASP A 42 -6.04 0.93 13.04
N PHE A 43 -6.13 1.31 11.76
CA PHE A 43 -5.18 2.22 11.12
C PHE A 43 -5.49 3.68 11.48
N SER A 44 -5.11 4.09 12.69
CA SER A 44 -5.43 5.40 13.27
C SER A 44 -4.19 6.21 13.66
N TYR A 45 -4.36 7.53 13.83
CA TYR A 45 -3.32 8.41 14.37
C TYR A 45 -2.76 7.87 15.70
N ASN A 46 -3.65 7.52 16.62
CA ASN A 46 -3.27 7.02 17.95
C ASN A 46 -2.41 5.76 17.84
N ASN A 47 -2.83 4.78 17.04
CA ASN A 47 -2.06 3.54 16.88
C ASN A 47 -0.71 3.78 16.20
N LEU A 48 -0.63 4.67 15.20
CA LEU A 48 0.64 5.05 14.59
C LEU A 48 1.57 5.76 15.59
N MET A 49 1.03 6.62 16.45
CA MET A 49 1.79 7.28 17.51
C MET A 49 2.27 6.29 18.58
N THR A 50 1.44 5.33 18.98
CA THR A 50 1.87 4.31 19.95
C THR A 50 2.95 3.40 19.38
N MET A 51 2.79 2.95 18.12
CA MET A 51 3.75 2.06 17.46
C MET A 51 5.07 2.75 17.09
N PHE A 52 4.99 3.98 16.56
CA PHE A 52 6.12 4.65 15.94
C PHE A 52 6.45 6.01 16.55
N GLY A 53 5.86 6.37 17.70
CA GLY A 53 6.06 7.67 18.35
C GLY A 53 7.52 8.01 18.61
N HIS A 54 8.35 7.01 18.91
CA HIS A 54 9.79 7.18 19.09
C HIS A 54 10.51 7.65 17.80
N ILE A 55 10.01 7.27 16.61
CA ILE A 55 10.52 7.72 15.30
C ILE A 55 9.88 9.06 14.93
N LEU A 56 8.55 9.16 15.10
CA LEU A 56 7.78 10.33 14.72
C LEU A 56 8.18 11.58 15.52
N ASN A 57 8.51 11.41 16.80
CA ASN A 57 8.96 12.49 17.67
C ASN A 57 10.48 12.73 17.63
N ALA A 58 11.23 11.97 16.83
CA ALA A 58 12.66 12.19 16.67
C ALA A 58 12.91 13.55 15.98
N GLU A 59 13.81 14.35 16.56
CA GLU A 59 14.23 15.61 15.97
C GLU A 59 15.03 15.38 14.68
N LEU A 60 14.68 16.11 13.63
CA LEU A 60 15.42 16.09 12.38
C LEU A 60 16.60 17.07 12.44
N PRO A 61 17.81 16.65 12.04
CA PRO A 61 18.99 17.53 12.01
C PRO A 61 18.85 18.72 11.06
N ARG A 62 17.95 18.63 10.09
CA ARG A 62 17.54 19.71 9.19
C ARG A 62 16.10 19.48 8.79
N ASP A 63 15.43 20.58 8.47
CA ASP A 63 14.08 20.49 7.94
C ASP A 63 14.05 19.81 6.57
N ILE A 64 12.96 19.13 6.25
CA ILE A 64 12.70 18.56 4.93
C ILE A 64 12.07 19.68 4.08
N PRO A 65 12.73 20.11 2.99
CA PRO A 65 12.21 21.19 2.16
C PRO A 65 10.94 20.73 1.43
N GLU A 66 9.93 21.61 1.42
CA GLU A 66 8.74 21.40 0.60
C GLU A 66 9.08 21.63 -0.89
N PRO A 67 8.52 20.82 -1.81
CA PRO A 67 8.59 21.12 -3.23
C PRO A 67 7.97 22.48 -3.56
N PRO A 68 8.38 23.11 -4.68
CA PRO A 68 7.78 24.36 -5.12
C PRO A 68 6.27 24.24 -5.28
N GLU A 69 5.53 25.26 -4.84
CA GLU A 69 4.08 25.29 -5.00
C GLU A 69 3.70 25.31 -6.50
N PRO A 70 2.84 24.38 -6.95
CA PRO A 70 2.42 24.34 -8.35
C PRO A 70 1.58 25.56 -8.72
N ARG A 71 1.62 25.96 -10.00
CA ARG A 71 0.88 27.12 -10.53
C ARG A 71 0.26 26.84 -11.89
N GLY A 72 -0.86 27.50 -12.19
CA GLY A 72 -1.59 27.35 -13.46
C GLY A 72 -1.94 25.90 -13.73
N ILE A 73 -1.67 25.42 -14.95
CA ILE A 73 -1.96 24.04 -15.38
C ILE A 73 -1.38 22.96 -14.46
N ASN A 74 -0.29 23.24 -13.76
CA ASN A 74 0.36 22.31 -12.85
C ASN A 74 -0.36 22.19 -11.49
N LYS A 75 -1.27 23.13 -11.17
CA LYS A 75 -2.14 23.14 -9.98
C LYS A 75 -3.55 22.64 -10.30
N GLU A 76 -3.88 22.50 -11.59
CA GLU A 76 -5.22 22.22 -12.08
C GLU A 76 -5.35 20.74 -12.46
N ASP A 77 -6.41 20.09 -11.97
CA ASP A 77 -6.79 18.74 -12.36
C ASP A 77 -7.68 18.76 -13.62
N TRP A 78 -7.04 18.46 -14.75
CA TRP A 78 -7.64 18.24 -16.07
C TRP A 78 -7.82 16.75 -16.39
N GLY A 79 -7.62 15.85 -15.41
CA GLY A 79 -7.68 14.40 -15.58
C GLY A 79 -6.48 13.65 -14.98
N GLU A 80 -6.50 12.32 -15.14
CA GLU A 80 -5.52 11.41 -14.51
C GLU A 80 -4.05 11.77 -14.81
N GLY A 81 -3.76 12.32 -15.99
CA GLY A 81 -2.43 12.78 -16.35
C GLY A 81 -1.93 13.96 -15.52
N SER A 82 -2.75 15.00 -15.33
CA SER A 82 -2.43 16.15 -14.49
C SER A 82 -2.34 15.77 -13.01
N GLU A 83 -3.21 14.88 -12.53
CA GLU A 83 -3.16 14.39 -11.14
C GLU A 83 -1.86 13.63 -10.87
N LYS A 84 -1.53 12.68 -11.76
CA LYS A 84 -0.29 11.91 -11.66
C LYS A 84 0.90 12.84 -11.61
N TRP A 85 0.94 13.85 -12.48
CA TRP A 85 2.00 14.85 -12.48
C TRP A 85 2.03 15.62 -11.16
N PHE A 86 0.88 16.12 -10.69
CA PHE A 86 0.77 16.91 -9.47
C PHE A 86 1.32 16.16 -8.26
N PHE A 87 0.81 14.96 -7.96
CA PHE A 87 1.22 14.21 -6.78
C PHE A 87 2.69 13.77 -6.85
N THR A 88 3.16 13.41 -8.04
CA THR A 88 4.56 13.01 -8.28
C THR A 88 5.54 14.15 -7.99
N ASN A 89 5.17 15.40 -8.28
CA ASN A 89 6.07 16.54 -8.17
C ASN A 89 5.89 17.35 -6.88
N THR A 90 4.81 17.11 -6.12
CA THR A 90 4.48 17.93 -4.95
C THR A 90 4.41 17.10 -3.65
N LEU A 91 3.69 15.99 -3.66
CA LEU A 91 3.44 15.20 -2.46
C LEU A 91 4.55 14.16 -2.24
N PHE A 92 4.84 13.35 -3.27
CA PHE A 92 5.72 12.20 -3.18
C PHE A 92 7.21 12.51 -2.94
N PRO A 93 7.79 13.63 -3.42
CA PRO A 93 9.19 13.94 -3.13
C PRO A 93 9.49 14.12 -1.64
N VAL A 94 8.47 14.38 -0.81
CA VAL A 94 8.62 14.57 0.64
C VAL A 94 8.87 13.24 1.38
N PHE A 95 8.38 12.11 0.86
CA PHE A 95 8.45 10.82 1.57
C PHE A 95 8.84 9.61 0.72
N LEU A 96 8.76 9.68 -0.61
CA LEU A 96 9.16 8.58 -1.51
C LEU A 96 10.52 8.86 -2.13
N SER A 97 11.38 7.85 -2.09
CA SER A 97 12.67 7.86 -2.74
C SER A 97 12.67 6.93 -3.95
N ARG A 98 13.22 7.42 -5.07
CA ARG A 98 13.41 6.65 -6.30
C ARG A 98 14.45 5.53 -6.17
N LYS A 99 15.22 5.51 -5.08
CA LYS A 99 16.27 4.51 -4.83
C LYS A 99 15.70 3.17 -4.38
N TYR A 100 14.53 3.17 -3.75
CA TYR A 100 14.01 1.99 -3.05
C TYR A 100 12.85 1.34 -3.81
N ARG A 101 12.65 0.05 -3.54
CA ARG A 101 11.51 -0.70 -4.08
C ARG A 101 10.23 -0.15 -3.45
N ASN A 102 9.20 0.04 -4.27
CA ASN A 102 7.87 0.32 -3.75
C ASN A 102 7.26 -0.96 -3.16
N LEU A 103 6.90 -0.93 -1.88
CA LEU A 103 6.26 -2.05 -1.17
C LEU A 103 4.74 -1.89 -1.07
N CYS A 104 4.20 -0.75 -1.50
CA CYS A 104 2.78 -0.44 -1.44
C CYS A 104 2.30 0.01 -2.83
N PRO A 105 1.59 -0.84 -3.61
CA PRO A 105 0.95 -0.39 -4.84
C PRO A 105 0.00 0.79 -4.56
N GLY A 106 -0.10 1.70 -5.53
CA GLY A 106 -0.91 2.91 -5.44
C GLY A 106 -1.61 3.21 -6.75
N ASP A 107 -2.72 3.93 -6.68
CA ASP A 107 -3.44 4.39 -7.87
C ASP A 107 -3.95 5.84 -7.70
N PHE A 108 -4.09 6.54 -8.82
CA PHE A 108 -4.62 7.90 -8.88
C PHE A 108 -6.02 7.85 -9.47
N LYS A 109 -6.95 8.60 -8.88
CA LYS A 109 -8.30 8.74 -9.42
C LYS A 109 -8.77 10.19 -9.35
N VAL A 110 -9.36 10.61 -10.46
CA VAL A 110 -10.08 11.86 -10.56
C VAL A 110 -11.25 11.86 -9.59
N ALA A 111 -11.27 12.85 -8.70
CA ALA A 111 -12.23 12.94 -7.61
C ALA A 111 -13.70 13.03 -8.08
N THR A 112 -13.93 13.60 -9.26
CA THR A 112 -15.28 13.62 -9.86
C THR A 112 -15.73 12.26 -10.38
N LYS A 113 -14.82 11.30 -10.61
CA LYS A 113 -15.18 9.91 -11.02
C LYS A 113 -15.38 8.98 -9.83
N TRP A 114 -14.66 9.23 -8.75
CA TRP A 114 -14.59 8.35 -7.59
C TRP A 114 -14.44 9.15 -6.31
N ASN A 115 -15.49 9.09 -5.49
CA ASN A 115 -15.63 9.79 -4.23
C ASN A 115 -16.71 9.09 -3.38
N PRO A 116 -16.91 9.48 -2.11
CA PRO A 116 -17.89 8.84 -1.23
C PRO A 116 -19.36 8.91 -1.72
N GLU A 117 -19.73 9.91 -2.54
CA GLU A 117 -21.09 10.00 -3.10
C GLU A 117 -21.35 8.90 -4.14
N VAL A 118 -20.30 8.51 -4.88
CA VAL A 118 -20.36 7.39 -5.84
C VAL A 118 -20.60 6.06 -5.11
N GLU A 119 -20.13 5.90 -3.88
CA GLU A 119 -20.40 4.72 -3.07
C GLU A 119 -21.91 4.51 -2.85
N VAL A 120 -22.61 5.59 -2.52
CA VAL A 120 -24.04 5.59 -2.24
C VAL A 120 -24.85 5.45 -3.53
N THR A 121 -24.48 6.17 -4.58
CA THR A 121 -25.26 6.26 -5.82
C THR A 121 -24.99 5.11 -6.80
N ASN A 122 -23.77 4.57 -6.82
CA ASN A 122 -23.36 3.49 -7.72
C ASN A 122 -22.23 2.65 -7.11
N PHE A 123 -22.58 1.83 -6.12
CA PHE A 123 -21.65 0.97 -5.41
C PHE A 123 -20.81 0.06 -6.34
N ASN A 124 -21.39 -0.45 -7.43
CA ASN A 124 -20.65 -1.28 -8.38
C ASN A 124 -19.54 -0.51 -9.11
N ARG A 125 -19.81 0.75 -9.48
CA ARG A 125 -18.77 1.65 -10.02
C ARG A 125 -17.74 2.00 -8.95
N TYR A 126 -18.19 2.26 -7.73
CA TYR A 126 -17.32 2.60 -6.60
C TYR A 126 -16.29 1.50 -6.29
N LYS A 127 -16.65 0.22 -6.48
CA LYS A 127 -15.73 -0.90 -6.26
C LYS A 127 -14.61 -1.01 -7.30
N GLN A 128 -14.71 -0.39 -8.47
CA GLN A 128 -13.78 -0.65 -9.58
C GLN A 128 -12.32 -0.28 -9.26
N PRO A 129 -12.02 0.88 -8.64
CA PRO A 129 -10.63 1.17 -8.23
C PRO A 129 -10.10 0.18 -7.19
N PHE A 130 -10.96 -0.36 -6.31
CA PHE A 130 -10.56 -1.39 -5.37
C PHE A 130 -10.22 -2.72 -6.06
N GLN A 131 -10.94 -3.09 -7.11
CA GLN A 131 -10.60 -4.27 -7.92
C GLN A 131 -9.21 -4.12 -8.56
N GLN A 132 -8.91 -2.92 -9.05
CA GLN A 132 -7.63 -2.59 -9.66
C GLN A 132 -6.48 -2.67 -8.62
N ILE A 133 -6.64 -2.06 -7.44
CA ILE A 133 -5.59 -2.09 -6.42
C ILE A 133 -5.37 -3.47 -5.82
N GLN A 134 -6.43 -4.30 -5.66
CA GLN A 134 -6.29 -5.70 -5.24
C GLN A 134 -5.53 -6.52 -6.29
N HIS A 135 -5.77 -6.28 -7.58
CA HIS A 135 -4.99 -6.91 -8.64
C HIS A 135 -3.50 -6.61 -8.49
N TYR A 136 -3.14 -5.35 -8.25
CA TYR A 136 -1.75 -4.96 -8.01
C TYR A 136 -1.19 -5.58 -6.73
N GLY A 137 -1.98 -5.64 -5.65
CA GLY A 137 -1.63 -6.33 -4.41
C GLY A 137 -1.27 -7.79 -4.64
N ALA A 138 -2.09 -8.54 -5.39
CA ALA A 138 -1.80 -9.93 -5.75
C ALA A 138 -0.51 -10.07 -6.58
N GLN A 139 -0.34 -9.23 -7.61
CA GLN A 139 0.84 -9.28 -8.47
C GLN A 139 2.14 -8.98 -7.73
N THR A 140 2.08 -8.11 -6.72
CA THR A 140 3.25 -7.68 -5.94
C THR A 140 3.40 -8.41 -4.62
N GLN A 141 2.47 -9.31 -4.29
CA GLN A 141 2.34 -9.93 -2.97
C GLN A 141 2.24 -8.91 -1.83
N ALA A 142 1.74 -7.70 -2.11
CA ALA A 142 1.65 -6.63 -1.12
C ALA A 142 0.37 -6.78 -0.28
N ARG A 143 0.52 -6.59 1.04
CA ARG A 143 -0.57 -6.55 2.02
C ARG A 143 -1.31 -5.20 2.04
N TYR A 144 -0.64 -4.11 1.67
CA TYR A 144 -1.18 -2.76 1.75
C TYR A 144 -1.14 -2.05 0.40
N GLY A 145 -2.08 -1.16 0.17
CA GLY A 145 -2.07 -0.27 -0.99
C GLY A 145 -2.82 1.02 -0.70
N PHE A 146 -2.90 1.92 -1.68
CA PHE A 146 -3.62 3.18 -1.52
C PHE A 146 -4.24 3.67 -2.83
N ILE A 147 -5.30 4.47 -2.70
CA ILE A 147 -5.87 5.26 -3.80
C ILE A 147 -5.82 6.72 -3.35
N ILE A 148 -5.38 7.62 -4.22
CA ILE A 148 -5.36 9.06 -3.94
C ILE A 148 -6.15 9.84 -4.98
N THR A 149 -6.89 10.84 -4.49
CA THR A 149 -7.63 11.82 -5.27
C THR A 149 -7.33 13.22 -4.74
N PRO A 150 -7.71 14.29 -5.47
CA PRO A 150 -7.72 15.67 -4.97
C PRO A 150 -8.48 15.87 -3.65
N ARG A 151 -9.42 14.97 -3.30
CA ARG A 151 -10.29 15.09 -2.13
C ARG A 151 -9.90 14.21 -0.96
N GLU A 152 -9.28 13.06 -1.20
CA GLU A 152 -8.94 12.09 -0.15
C GLU A 152 -7.83 11.11 -0.54
N VAL A 153 -7.25 10.48 0.49
CA VAL A 153 -6.49 9.23 0.36
C VAL A 153 -7.27 8.12 1.02
N VAL A 154 -7.35 6.98 0.34
CA VAL A 154 -7.95 5.75 0.85
C VAL A 154 -6.86 4.71 0.98
N ILE A 155 -6.49 4.42 2.22
CA ILE A 155 -5.53 3.37 2.56
C ILE A 155 -6.26 2.03 2.53
N CYS A 156 -5.67 1.02 1.91
CA CYS A 156 -6.27 -0.31 1.78
C CYS A 156 -5.40 -1.38 2.44
N HIS A 157 -6.05 -2.31 3.13
CA HIS A 157 -5.46 -3.52 3.69
C HIS A 157 -6.12 -4.75 3.05
N PHE A 158 -5.30 -5.53 2.35
CA PHE A 158 -5.72 -6.69 1.58
C PHE A 158 -5.48 -7.98 2.36
N ARG A 159 -6.40 -8.94 2.22
CA ARG A 159 -6.21 -10.33 2.60
C ARG A 159 -6.86 -11.22 1.55
N THR A 160 -6.35 -12.41 1.38
CA THR A 160 -7.01 -13.46 0.59
C THR A 160 -7.90 -14.32 1.49
N GLU A 161 -8.72 -15.18 0.89
CA GLU A 161 -9.44 -16.25 1.56
C GLU A 161 -9.42 -17.48 0.65
N LYS A 162 -9.38 -18.67 1.27
CA LYS A 162 -9.48 -19.91 0.52
C LYS A 162 -10.95 -20.15 0.21
N ILE A 163 -11.25 -20.40 -1.06
CA ILE A 163 -12.56 -20.88 -1.45
C ILE A 163 -12.61 -22.35 -1.04
N GLU A 164 -13.58 -22.76 -0.23
CA GLU A 164 -13.81 -24.18 0.01
C GLU A 164 -14.02 -24.86 -1.35
N THR A 165 -13.28 -25.96 -1.60
CA THR A 165 -13.42 -26.76 -2.83
C THR A 165 -14.90 -27.03 -3.08
N GLY A 166 -15.46 -26.39 -4.10
CA GLY A 166 -16.88 -26.52 -4.40
C GLY A 166 -17.24 -27.99 -4.60
N ILE A 167 -18.51 -28.35 -4.40
CA ILE A 167 -19.07 -29.71 -4.44
C ILE A 167 -18.70 -30.50 -5.74
N GLY A 168 -18.18 -29.82 -6.77
CA GLY A 168 -17.68 -30.37 -8.02
C GLY A 168 -16.17 -30.67 -8.11
N ALA A 169 -15.35 -30.46 -7.08
CA ALA A 169 -13.90 -30.66 -7.13
C ALA A 169 -13.48 -32.12 -7.41
N HIS A 170 -14.35 -33.08 -7.08
CA HIS A 170 -14.15 -34.50 -7.40
C HIS A 170 -14.75 -34.92 -8.77
N ARG A 171 -15.28 -33.97 -9.55
CA ARG A 171 -15.88 -34.29 -10.85
C ARG A 171 -14.79 -34.31 -11.92
N PRO A 172 -14.62 -35.42 -12.67
CA PRO A 172 -13.58 -35.52 -13.68
C PRO A 172 -13.74 -34.42 -14.74
N ARG A 173 -12.63 -33.70 -14.98
CA ARG A 173 -12.52 -32.65 -16.01
C ARG A 173 -12.86 -33.26 -17.37
N ARG A 174 -13.85 -32.71 -18.07
CA ARG A 174 -14.15 -33.14 -19.45
C ARG A 174 -13.01 -32.67 -20.35
N GLU A 175 -12.25 -33.61 -20.89
CA GLU A 175 -11.30 -33.32 -21.96
C GLU A 175 -12.08 -32.93 -23.24
N PRO A 176 -11.74 -31.80 -23.89
CA PRO A 176 -12.33 -31.44 -25.16
C PRO A 176 -11.85 -32.42 -26.24
N THR A 177 -12.78 -33.16 -26.84
CA THR A 177 -12.51 -34.19 -27.85
C THR A 177 -12.16 -33.62 -29.24
N THR A 178 -11.64 -32.40 -29.33
CA THR A 178 -11.30 -31.79 -30.64
C THR A 178 -10.26 -30.68 -30.48
N PRO A 179 -9.18 -30.67 -31.28
CA PRO A 179 -8.19 -29.59 -31.22
C PRO A 179 -8.82 -28.26 -31.64
N PRO A 180 -8.54 -27.14 -30.94
CA PRO A 180 -9.11 -25.85 -31.30
C PRO A 180 -8.53 -25.38 -32.63
N THR A 181 -9.40 -25.19 -33.61
CA THR A 181 -9.15 -24.45 -34.83
C THR A 181 -8.68 -23.03 -34.47
N ARG A 182 -7.55 -22.60 -35.06
CA ARG A 182 -7.04 -21.22 -34.99
C ARG A 182 -8.15 -20.25 -35.38
N ALA A 183 -8.65 -19.46 -34.42
CA ALA A 183 -9.54 -18.36 -34.71
C ALA A 183 -9.32 -17.19 -33.73
N HIS A 184 -8.98 -16.05 -34.32
CA HIS A 184 -8.89 -14.68 -33.78
C HIS A 184 -7.72 -14.35 -32.84
N MET A 185 -6.57 -14.00 -33.44
CA MET A 185 -5.68 -12.98 -32.89
C MET A 185 -6.51 -11.72 -32.64
N ARG A 186 -6.57 -11.27 -31.38
CA ARG A 186 -7.16 -9.97 -31.04
C ARG A 186 -6.08 -8.90 -31.15
N ASN A 187 -6.33 -7.95 -32.05
CA ASN A 187 -5.59 -6.72 -32.14
C ASN A 187 -5.62 -5.99 -30.79
N TRP A 188 -4.44 -5.57 -30.36
CA TRP A 188 -4.23 -4.67 -29.22
C TRP A 188 -4.50 -3.23 -29.65
N SER A 189 -5.33 -2.51 -28.89
CA SER A 189 -5.54 -1.05 -28.88
C SER A 189 -6.35 -0.79 -27.60
N ASP A 190 -6.01 0.08 -26.66
CA ASP A 190 -5.19 1.28 -26.70
C ASP A 190 -4.05 1.22 -25.69
N VAL A 191 -2.85 1.51 -26.19
CA VAL A 191 -1.67 1.81 -25.41
C VAL A 191 -1.89 3.21 -24.82
N THR A 192 -1.87 3.36 -23.50
CA THR A 192 -1.70 4.68 -22.89
C THR A 192 -0.41 5.26 -23.45
N ASP A 193 -0.49 6.37 -24.18
CA ASP A 193 0.63 6.98 -24.87
C ASP A 193 1.77 7.30 -23.87
N LEU A 194 2.83 6.49 -23.91
CA LEU A 194 3.97 6.58 -23.00
C LEU A 194 5.00 7.55 -23.60
N SER A 195 5.10 8.74 -23.03
CA SER A 195 6.35 9.52 -23.13
C SER A 195 7.31 9.06 -22.02
N PRO A 196 8.59 8.79 -22.33
CA PRO A 196 9.54 8.28 -21.36
C PRO A 196 10.08 9.45 -20.53
N ILE A 197 9.74 9.57 -19.24
CA ILE A 197 10.59 10.20 -18.21
C ILE A 197 10.05 9.87 -16.80
N SER A 198 10.92 9.24 -16.01
CA SER A 198 10.84 8.88 -14.58
C SER A 198 10.37 7.47 -14.21
N SER A 199 11.33 6.54 -14.28
CA SER A 199 11.31 5.13 -13.85
C SER A 199 10.86 4.85 -12.40
N GLY A 200 10.60 5.87 -11.58
CA GLY A 200 10.12 5.70 -10.20
C GLY A 200 8.59 5.57 -10.09
N VAL A 201 7.85 6.15 -11.03
CA VAL A 201 6.36 6.22 -10.98
C VAL A 201 5.71 5.27 -11.97
N ASP A 202 6.42 4.88 -13.04
CA ASP A 202 5.96 3.82 -13.96
C ASP A 202 5.86 2.45 -13.26
N ARG A 203 6.49 2.28 -12.09
CA ARG A 203 6.31 1.09 -11.25
C ARG A 203 5.01 1.12 -10.42
N MET A 204 4.30 2.25 -10.37
CA MET A 204 3.00 2.35 -9.67
C MET A 204 1.84 1.95 -10.58
N SER A 205 2.06 1.91 -11.90
CA SER A 205 1.06 1.43 -12.86
C SER A 205 1.64 0.23 -13.60
N LEU A 206 1.34 -0.96 -13.09
CA LEU A 206 1.85 -2.23 -13.61
C LEU A 206 1.13 -2.60 -14.91
N SER A 207 1.46 -1.93 -16.01
CA SER A 207 1.12 -2.39 -17.36
C SER A 207 2.24 -3.28 -17.88
N GLY A 208 2.13 -4.59 -17.61
CA GLY A 208 2.90 -5.63 -18.27
C GLY A 208 3.78 -6.46 -17.33
N THR A 209 3.35 -7.69 -17.02
CA THR A 209 4.08 -8.96 -17.27
C THR A 209 3.52 -10.14 -16.43
N SER A 210 3.76 -11.33 -16.98
CA SER A 210 3.45 -12.73 -16.61
C SER A 210 2.60 -13.06 -15.38
N TYR A 211 1.51 -13.76 -15.67
CA TYR A 211 0.54 -14.38 -14.75
C TYR A 211 1.11 -15.69 -14.16
N ASN A 212 0.95 -15.91 -12.85
CA ASN A 212 1.15 -17.22 -12.21
C ASN A 212 -0.21 -17.96 -12.19
N GLU A 213 -0.25 -19.19 -12.70
CA GLU A 213 -1.49 -20.00 -12.81
C GLU A 213 -2.00 -20.58 -11.48
N ASP A 214 -1.28 -20.39 -10.37
CA ASP A 214 -1.51 -21.10 -9.10
C ASP A 214 -2.62 -20.53 -8.18
N MET A 215 -3.40 -19.53 -8.63
CA MET A 215 -4.43 -18.84 -7.84
C MET A 215 -5.87 -19.29 -8.15
N ALA A 216 -6.07 -20.58 -8.48
CA ALA A 216 -7.40 -21.08 -8.88
C ALA A 216 -8.41 -21.19 -7.72
N ASP A 217 -7.95 -21.35 -6.47
CA ASP A 217 -8.79 -21.59 -5.28
C ASP A 217 -8.70 -20.47 -4.22
N VAL A 218 -8.20 -19.29 -4.62
CA VAL A 218 -7.95 -18.17 -3.71
C VAL A 218 -8.69 -16.92 -4.20
N GLU A 219 -9.58 -16.40 -3.36
CA GLU A 219 -10.28 -15.15 -3.59
C GLU A 219 -9.79 -14.06 -2.63
N PHE A 220 -10.20 -12.82 -2.86
CA PHE A 220 -9.97 -11.75 -1.88
C PHE A 220 -11.11 -11.72 -0.87
N ALA A 221 -10.78 -11.71 0.41
CA ALA A 221 -11.77 -11.42 1.44
C ALA A 221 -12.14 -9.92 1.41
N PRO A 222 -13.13 -9.48 2.23
CA PRO A 222 -13.52 -8.09 2.28
C PRO A 222 -12.32 -7.17 2.50
N LEU A 223 -12.23 -6.14 1.65
CA LEU A 223 -11.14 -5.17 1.66
C LEU A 223 -11.35 -4.21 2.83
N LYS A 224 -10.33 -4.09 3.68
CA LYS A 224 -10.32 -3.09 4.75
C LYS A 224 -9.79 -1.77 4.19
N ARG A 225 -10.46 -0.65 4.48
CA ARG A 225 -10.07 0.68 4.02
C ARG A 225 -10.15 1.74 5.12
N MET A 226 -9.29 2.74 5.05
CA MET A 226 -9.34 3.93 5.90
C MET A 226 -9.34 5.17 5.01
N HIS A 227 -10.32 6.06 5.21
CA HIS A 227 -10.49 7.30 4.47
C HIS A 227 -9.83 8.47 5.20
N ILE A 228 -8.97 9.21 4.51
CA ILE A 228 -8.30 10.40 5.03
C ILE A 228 -8.59 11.58 4.09
N PRO A 229 -9.29 12.63 4.55
CA PRO A 229 -9.49 13.83 3.75
C PRO A 229 -8.15 14.42 3.31
N TYR A 230 -8.06 14.85 2.05
CA TYR A 230 -6.82 15.42 1.50
C TYR A 230 -6.41 16.71 2.23
N SER A 231 -7.41 17.45 2.73
CA SER A 231 -7.22 18.64 3.56
C SER A 231 -6.73 18.36 4.99
N ALA A 232 -6.65 17.09 5.42
CA ALA A 232 -6.23 16.73 6.77
C ALA A 232 -4.76 17.13 7.03
N ASN A 233 -4.58 18.08 7.95
CA ASN A 233 -3.29 18.59 8.39
C ASN A 233 -3.36 19.04 9.86
N GLY A 234 -2.19 19.20 10.47
CA GLY A 234 -2.01 19.61 11.85
C GLY A 234 -1.77 18.46 12.83
N PRO A 235 -1.52 18.78 14.10
CA PRO A 235 -1.29 17.81 15.15
C PRO A 235 -2.54 16.97 15.44
N ASP A 236 -2.35 15.82 16.08
CA ASP A 236 -3.41 14.93 16.57
C ASP A 236 -4.38 14.41 15.51
N LYS A 237 -3.94 14.42 14.23
CA LYS A 237 -4.73 13.98 13.09
C LYS A 237 -3.96 12.98 12.24
N LEU A 238 -4.69 11.99 11.73
CA LEU A 238 -4.18 11.14 10.67
C LEU A 238 -4.19 11.95 9.37
N THR A 239 -3.03 12.45 8.97
CA THR A 239 -2.86 13.23 7.73
C THR A 239 -2.51 12.30 6.56
N VAL A 240 -2.66 12.79 5.33
CA VAL A 240 -2.28 12.05 4.12
C VAL A 240 -0.83 11.57 4.17
N ARG A 241 0.12 12.48 4.47
CA ARG A 241 1.55 12.15 4.50
C ARG A 241 1.87 11.16 5.62
N LEU A 242 1.25 11.31 6.79
CA LEU A 242 1.42 10.39 7.91
C LEU A 242 0.86 9.00 7.58
N ALA A 243 -0.30 8.93 6.93
CA ALA A 243 -0.92 7.68 6.51
C ALA A 243 -0.05 6.94 5.48
N LEU A 244 0.40 7.64 4.43
CA LEU A 244 1.26 7.06 3.40
C LEU A 244 2.61 6.61 3.98
N TRP A 245 3.21 7.41 4.85
CA TRP A 245 4.41 7.00 5.58
C TRP A 245 4.14 5.76 6.46
N GLY A 246 3.03 5.74 7.20
CA GLY A 246 2.67 4.67 8.12
C GLY A 246 2.52 3.32 7.42
N ILE A 247 1.82 3.26 6.28
CA ILE A 247 1.71 2.01 5.51
C ILE A 247 3.05 1.53 4.96
N CYS A 248 3.94 2.45 4.57
CA CYS A 248 5.28 2.08 4.13
C CYS A 248 6.10 1.48 5.29
N MET A 249 5.97 2.01 6.50
CA MET A 249 6.61 1.45 7.69
C MET A 249 6.08 0.06 8.03
N LEU A 250 4.76 -0.14 7.93
CA LEU A 250 4.14 -1.46 8.13
C LEU A 250 4.58 -2.46 7.05
N ALA A 251 4.69 -2.03 5.79
CA ALA A 251 5.12 -2.88 4.68
C ALA A 251 6.61 -3.25 4.74
N ALA A 252 7.42 -2.40 5.38
CA ALA A 252 8.86 -2.59 5.54
C ALA A 252 9.25 -3.19 6.91
N ALA A 253 8.28 -3.59 7.73
CA ALA A 253 8.52 -4.10 9.08
C ALA A 253 9.38 -5.37 9.03
N LEU A 254 10.55 -5.32 9.69
CA LEU A 254 11.52 -6.42 9.69
C LEU A 254 11.12 -7.50 10.69
N GLY A 255 11.24 -8.78 10.34
CA GLY A 255 10.97 -9.88 11.28
C GLY A 255 9.49 -10.20 11.48
N VAL A 256 8.61 -9.63 10.66
CA VAL A 256 7.21 -10.03 10.53
C VAL A 256 6.90 -10.24 9.05
N CYS A 257 5.98 -11.15 8.74
CA CYS A 257 5.56 -11.35 7.35
C CYS A 257 4.69 -10.18 6.90
N THR A 258 5.16 -9.45 5.88
CA THR A 258 4.46 -8.31 5.30
C THR A 258 3.78 -8.64 3.97
N ASP A 259 3.83 -9.90 3.57
CA ASP A 259 3.20 -10.40 2.35
C ASP A 259 1.67 -10.52 2.51
N LEU A 260 1.01 -10.59 1.35
CA LEU A 260 -0.41 -10.91 1.24
C LEU A 260 -0.68 -12.32 1.81
N GLN A 261 -1.61 -12.40 2.75
CA GLN A 261 -1.95 -13.66 3.45
C GLN A 261 -3.45 -13.89 3.48
N SER A 262 -3.82 -15.13 3.77
CA SER A 262 -5.22 -15.56 3.88
C SER A 262 -5.88 -15.16 5.22
N HIS A 263 -5.09 -14.81 6.23
CA HIS A 263 -5.60 -14.30 7.50
C HIS A 263 -4.55 -13.41 8.17
N TYR A 264 -5.04 -12.52 9.05
CA TYR A 264 -4.22 -11.74 9.97
C TYR A 264 -4.94 -11.77 11.32
N ASP A 265 -4.40 -12.53 12.27
CA ASP A 265 -5.11 -12.88 13.51
C ASP A 265 -5.17 -11.76 14.55
N TYR A 266 -4.35 -10.73 14.38
CA TYR A 266 -4.06 -9.77 15.41
C TYR A 266 -4.18 -8.34 14.88
N ASP A 267 -4.68 -7.46 15.75
CA ASP A 267 -4.72 -6.02 15.52
C ASP A 267 -3.29 -5.46 15.40
N LEU A 268 -3.15 -4.29 14.79
CA LEU A 268 -1.87 -3.67 14.47
C LEU A 268 -1.01 -3.51 15.71
N HIS A 269 -1.61 -3.06 16.82
CA HIS A 269 -0.91 -2.85 18.08
C HIS A 269 -0.92 -4.09 18.98
N SER A 270 -0.49 -5.23 18.44
CA SER A 270 -0.37 -6.50 19.18
C SER A 270 1.09 -6.89 19.39
N CYS A 271 1.37 -7.57 20.50
CA CYS A 271 2.69 -8.11 20.82
C CYS A 271 2.61 -9.55 21.31
N MET A 272 3.68 -10.30 21.07
CA MET A 272 3.83 -11.69 21.47
C MET A 272 5.06 -11.83 22.37
N ARG A 273 4.93 -12.61 23.46
CA ARG A 273 6.06 -12.95 24.32
C ARG A 273 6.97 -13.97 23.63
N THR A 274 8.27 -13.68 23.62
CA THR A 274 9.34 -14.54 23.10
C THR A 274 10.40 -14.77 24.18
N GLN A 275 11.39 -15.62 23.90
CA GLN A 275 12.53 -15.81 24.80
C GLN A 275 13.38 -14.53 24.97
N GLY A 276 13.43 -13.67 23.94
CA GLY A 276 14.23 -12.45 23.89
C GLY A 276 13.50 -11.17 24.33
N GLY A 277 12.26 -11.28 24.82
CA GLY A 277 11.40 -10.15 25.16
C GLY A 277 10.04 -10.21 24.46
N PHE A 278 9.46 -9.06 24.15
CA PHE A 278 8.16 -8.89 23.52
C PHE A 278 8.34 -8.42 22.07
N LEU A 279 7.93 -9.27 21.11
CA LEU A 279 7.92 -8.96 19.69
C LEU A 279 6.62 -8.24 19.33
N HIS A 280 6.71 -7.05 18.77
CA HIS A 280 5.55 -6.32 18.25
C HIS A 280 5.22 -6.80 16.82
N LEU A 281 3.98 -7.25 16.60
CA LEU A 281 3.61 -8.05 15.41
C LEU A 281 3.43 -7.24 14.13
N SER A 282 3.37 -5.91 14.21
CA SER A 282 3.25 -5.04 13.03
C SER A 282 4.50 -4.20 12.74
N THR A 283 5.41 -4.08 13.71
CA THR A 283 6.64 -3.28 13.55
C THR A 283 7.89 -4.16 13.56
N GLY A 284 7.78 -5.39 14.07
CA GLY A 284 8.90 -6.30 14.22
C GLY A 284 9.88 -5.95 15.33
N ALA A 285 9.62 -4.88 16.07
CA ALA A 285 10.47 -4.45 17.17
C ALA A 285 10.40 -5.48 18.31
N VAL A 286 11.55 -5.82 18.87
CA VAL A 286 11.67 -6.65 20.08
C VAL A 286 12.04 -5.74 21.24
N THR A 287 11.27 -5.80 22.32
CA THR A 287 11.42 -4.94 23.49
C THR A 287 11.50 -5.76 24.78
N PRO A 288 12.24 -5.32 25.82
CA PRO A 288 12.34 -6.08 27.08
C PRO A 288 11.02 -6.16 27.86
N GLN A 289 10.17 -5.15 27.71
CA GLN A 289 8.85 -5.01 28.35
C GLN A 289 7.77 -4.94 27.26
N PRO A 290 6.53 -5.35 27.54
CA PRO A 290 5.47 -5.22 26.56
C PRO A 290 5.27 -3.73 26.21
N PRO A 291 5.16 -3.38 24.91
CA PRO A 291 4.87 -2.01 24.52
C PRO A 291 3.59 -1.52 25.20
N GLU A 292 3.59 -0.29 25.67
CA GLU A 292 2.45 0.29 26.39
C GLU A 292 1.20 0.28 25.52
N GLY A 293 0.10 -0.26 26.04
CA GLY A 293 -1.17 -0.37 25.31
C GLY A 293 -1.24 -1.53 24.31
N ALA A 294 -0.14 -2.27 24.08
CA ALA A 294 -0.16 -3.37 23.13
C ALA A 294 -0.98 -4.55 23.66
N GLN A 295 -1.81 -5.12 22.79
CA GLN A 295 -2.52 -6.35 23.10
C GLN A 295 -1.51 -7.50 23.19
N LEU A 296 -1.36 -8.09 24.38
CA LEU A 296 -0.56 -9.29 24.54
C LEU A 296 -1.36 -10.49 24.00
N VAL A 297 -0.81 -11.15 22.99
CA VAL A 297 -1.43 -12.32 22.37
C VAL A 297 -0.61 -13.58 22.68
N GLU A 298 -1.30 -14.71 22.80
CA GLU A 298 -0.63 -15.99 22.93
C GLU A 298 0.03 -16.36 21.60
N GLY A 299 1.29 -16.82 21.67
CA GLY A 299 1.97 -17.32 20.48
C GLY A 299 1.24 -18.56 19.92
N PRO A 300 1.34 -18.82 18.60
CA PRO A 300 0.83 -20.07 18.06
C PRO A 300 1.43 -21.23 18.87
N ARG A 301 0.57 -22.12 19.40
CA ARG A 301 1.04 -23.40 19.96
C ARG A 301 1.91 -24.05 18.88
N PRO A 302 3.10 -24.57 19.19
CA PRO A 302 4.01 -25.09 18.18
C PRO A 302 3.39 -26.32 17.52
N THR A 303 2.58 -26.08 16.49
CA THR A 303 2.27 -27.07 15.50
C THR A 303 3.39 -26.90 14.49
N VAL A 304 4.20 -27.94 14.36
CA VAL A 304 5.38 -27.98 13.48
C VAL A 304 4.94 -27.65 12.06
N ILE A 305 4.96 -26.37 11.71
CA ILE A 305 5.01 -25.90 10.33
C ILE A 305 6.44 -25.44 10.16
N GLN A 306 7.25 -26.33 9.59
CA GLN A 306 8.52 -25.95 8.99
C GLN A 306 8.21 -24.94 7.90
N ALA A 307 8.22 -23.65 8.27
CA ALA A 307 8.31 -22.57 7.30
C ALA A 307 9.71 -22.67 6.69
N GLN A 308 9.82 -23.42 5.59
CA GLN A 308 10.96 -23.37 4.68
C GLN A 308 10.83 -22.11 3.81
N ASP A 309 10.69 -20.94 4.43
CA ASP A 309 10.76 -19.66 3.73
C ASP A 309 11.54 -18.69 4.61
N HIS A 310 12.72 -18.35 4.11
CA HIS A 310 13.85 -17.65 4.71
C HIS A 310 13.53 -16.56 5.76
N SER A 311 13.53 -16.99 7.02
CA SER A 311 14.29 -16.47 8.17
C SER A 311 14.66 -14.97 8.22
N PHE A 312 13.99 -14.27 9.14
CA PHE A 312 14.56 -13.48 10.25
C PHE A 312 16.06 -13.20 10.21
N LEU A 313 16.46 -11.91 10.29
CA LEU A 313 17.65 -11.44 11.00
C LEU A 313 17.49 -9.94 11.31
N ALA A 314 17.29 -9.62 12.59
CA ALA A 314 17.30 -8.26 13.10
C ALA A 314 18.76 -7.83 13.30
N ASP A 315 19.28 -6.95 12.44
CA ASP A 315 20.52 -6.26 12.74
C ASP A 315 20.63 -4.91 12.01
N ALA A 316 21.15 -3.94 12.77
CA ALA A 316 21.69 -2.62 12.41
C ALA A 316 20.74 -1.51 11.91
N ALA A 317 20.26 -0.71 12.86
CA ALA A 317 20.21 0.74 12.66
C ALA A 317 21.66 1.28 12.70
N ALA A 318 22.24 1.59 11.53
CA ALA A 318 23.54 2.24 11.43
C ALA A 318 23.39 3.71 10.99
N ARG A 319 24.02 4.62 11.74
CA ARG A 319 24.19 6.04 11.40
C ARG A 319 25.25 6.18 10.30
N ASP A 320 24.95 6.96 9.25
CA ASP A 320 25.95 7.37 8.25
C ASP A 320 26.74 8.62 8.73
N GLN A 321 28.03 8.68 8.40
CA GLN A 321 29.03 9.65 8.88
C GLN A 321 29.10 10.94 8.04
N SER A 322 28.13 11.21 7.16
CA SER A 322 28.19 12.33 6.18
C SER A 322 27.23 13.51 6.47
N GLY A 323 26.36 13.42 7.48
CA GLY A 323 25.68 14.60 8.09
C GLY A 323 24.84 15.51 7.17
N SER A 324 24.49 15.11 5.95
CA SER A 324 23.87 16.02 4.97
C SER A 324 22.63 15.49 4.25
N ASN A 325 22.22 14.23 4.44
CA ASN A 325 20.95 13.71 3.94
C ASN A 325 20.34 12.71 4.95
N LEU A 326 19.06 12.88 5.31
CA LEU A 326 18.31 11.88 6.06
C LEU A 326 17.93 10.75 5.10
N LEU A 327 18.84 9.80 4.91
CA LEU A 327 18.57 8.60 4.15
C LEU A 327 17.82 7.62 5.09
N ILE A 328 16.54 7.35 4.83
CA ILE A 328 15.88 6.18 5.42
C ILE A 328 16.54 4.96 4.76
N THR A 329 17.54 4.39 5.43
CA THR A 329 18.30 3.24 4.93
C THR A 329 17.45 1.99 5.02
N LEU A 330 16.69 1.68 3.97
CA LEU A 330 16.18 0.32 3.76
C LEU A 330 17.36 -0.56 3.34
N ARG A 331 17.73 -1.53 4.19
CA ARG A 331 18.79 -2.52 3.92
C ARG A 331 18.36 -3.44 2.77
N ASP A 332 19.27 -3.69 1.83
CA ASP A 332 19.13 -4.69 0.78
C ASP A 332 19.82 -5.98 1.25
N PHE A 333 19.05 -6.97 1.70
CA PHE A 333 19.57 -8.26 2.18
C PHE A 333 19.98 -9.23 1.05
N THR A 334 19.85 -8.83 -0.22
CA THR A 334 20.16 -9.68 -1.36
C THR A 334 21.60 -9.54 -1.87
N ARG A 335 22.42 -8.65 -1.28
CA ARG A 335 23.84 -8.49 -1.63
C ARG A 335 24.73 -9.16 -0.57
N PRO A 336 25.62 -10.09 -0.95
CA PRO A 336 26.66 -10.55 -0.04
C PRO A 336 27.63 -9.40 0.27
N ASP A 337 27.98 -9.23 1.54
CA ASP A 337 28.96 -8.25 2.00
C ASP A 337 30.32 -8.53 1.33
N THR A 338 30.67 -7.70 0.34
CA THR A 338 32.03 -7.69 -0.20
C THR A 338 32.93 -6.86 0.71
N LYS A 339 33.91 -7.54 1.30
CA LYS A 339 35.06 -6.96 2.01
C LYS A 339 35.84 -5.97 1.16
#